data_AF-A0AAE9ADL4-F1
#
_entry.id   AF-A0AAE9ADL4-F1
#
_cell.length_a   1.000
_cell.length_b   1.000
_cell.length_c   1.000
_cell.angle_alpha   90.00
_cell.angle_beta   90.00
_cell.angle_gamma   90.00
#
_symmetry.space_group_name_H-M   'P 1'
#
loop_
_entity.id
_entity.type
_entity.pdbx_description
1 polymer ?
#
loop_
_entity_poly.entity_id
_entity_poly.type
_entity_poly.pdbx_seq_one_letter_code
_entity_poly.pdbx_strand_id
1 'polypeptide(L)'
;MKKRFWSILFLFTTCSASPFPCGPSFVPCTQKRAFSSLIHSPNKGLKKEFGFEFSKDFELEPSEKTKNEFKKSMKQEVITSAASRAVHLTEQLFNDTEKLMSDKFDDTYKQSEIAWMHYTYADQYAKYLSFSAISSNVAAQMISDQSPKSLKSMVQFLPTENTKMKEICPVNQIEECVIGKYRSYTGHCNNVKNPLNGASYERLKRFLPADYADGISTPRSSKSGQPLPSSRALSALFTPSPSGHATCSLLIAPFLSFIYDDIVHVPSNRIFKRK
;
A
#
# COMPACT_ATOMS: atom_id res chain seq x y z
N MET A 1 -57.07 -7.22 -12.69
CA MET A 1 -55.72 -7.47 -12.14
C MET A 1 -54.70 -7.51 -13.27
N LYS A 2 -53.78 -6.54 -13.33
CA LYS A 2 -52.33 -6.69 -13.60
C LYS A 2 -51.72 -5.31 -13.86
N LYS A 3 -50.72 -4.98 -13.05
CA LYS A 3 -50.15 -3.65 -12.83
C LYS A 3 -49.15 -3.29 -13.94
N ARG A 4 -49.11 -1.99 -14.26
CA ARG A 4 -48.06 -1.31 -15.05
C ARG A 4 -46.67 -1.58 -14.44
N PHE A 5 -45.73 -2.05 -15.25
CA PHE A 5 -44.31 -2.05 -14.93
C PHE A 5 -43.71 -0.67 -15.26
N TRP A 6 -43.17 -0.01 -14.25
CA TRP A 6 -42.39 1.21 -14.38
C TRP A 6 -40.91 0.81 -14.43
N SER A 7 -40.24 1.10 -15.53
CA SER A 7 -38.79 0.91 -15.66
C SER A 7 -38.07 1.95 -14.81
N ILE A 8 -37.50 1.53 -13.68
CA ILE A 8 -36.58 2.35 -12.89
C ILE A 8 -35.20 2.17 -13.52
N LEU A 9 -34.75 3.23 -14.19
CA LEU A 9 -33.40 3.41 -14.69
C LEU A 9 -32.45 3.50 -13.47
N PHE A 10 -31.74 2.43 -13.12
CA PHE A 10 -30.63 2.52 -12.16
C PHE A 10 -29.41 3.13 -12.84
N LEU A 11 -29.26 4.44 -12.70
CA LEU A 11 -27.99 5.14 -12.89
C LEU A 11 -27.04 4.68 -11.77
N PHE A 12 -26.18 3.70 -12.05
CA PHE A 12 -25.06 3.38 -11.19
C PHE A 12 -23.95 4.43 -11.42
N THR A 13 -23.94 5.46 -10.58
CA THR A 13 -22.80 6.36 -10.44
C THR A 13 -21.61 5.57 -9.87
N THR A 14 -20.54 5.45 -10.64
CA THR A 14 -19.25 4.94 -10.19
C THR A 14 -18.57 5.99 -9.29
N CYS A 15 -18.63 5.75 -7.99
CA CYS A 15 -17.94 6.52 -6.97
C CYS A 15 -16.62 5.83 -6.62
N SER A 16 -15.59 6.07 -7.43
CA SER A 16 -14.20 5.80 -7.05
C SER A 16 -13.79 6.89 -6.06
N ALA A 17 -13.83 6.58 -4.77
CA ALA A 17 -13.27 7.44 -3.74
C ALA A 17 -11.90 6.87 -3.36
N SER A 18 -10.81 7.58 -3.64
CA SER A 18 -9.49 7.25 -3.08
C SER A 18 -9.34 7.98 -1.75
N PRO A 19 -9.20 7.21 -0.67
CA PRO A 19 -9.31 7.76 0.65
C PRO A 19 -7.93 7.87 1.35
N PHE A 20 -7.71 8.91 2.16
CA PHE A 20 -6.50 9.39 2.87
C PHE A 20 -6.01 8.33 3.86
N PRO A 21 -5.33 7.31 3.38
CA PRO A 21 -3.93 7.37 3.02
C PRO A 21 -3.82 7.46 1.50
N CYS A 22 -2.75 6.99 0.91
CA CYS A 22 -2.94 6.36 -0.39
C CYS A 22 -3.85 5.12 -0.13
N GLY A 23 -5.18 5.22 0.01
CA GLY A 23 -6.13 4.13 0.36
C GLY A 23 -5.82 3.24 1.57
N PRO A 24 -6.71 2.29 1.94
CA PRO A 24 -6.37 1.29 2.95
C PRO A 24 -5.17 0.48 2.46
N SER A 25 -3.98 0.75 3.01
CA SER A 25 -2.70 0.10 2.66
C SER A 25 -1.96 0.61 1.41
N PHE A 26 -1.80 1.92 1.25
CA PHE A 26 -0.90 2.48 0.23
C PHE A 26 -1.35 2.31 -1.24
N VAL A 27 -2.66 2.18 -1.48
CA VAL A 27 -3.35 2.32 -2.78
C VAL A 27 -3.06 3.68 -3.43
N PRO A 28 -2.50 3.76 -4.65
CA PRO A 28 -2.34 5.02 -5.37
C PRO A 28 -3.67 5.78 -5.51
N CYS A 29 -3.61 7.11 -5.49
CA CYS A 29 -4.80 7.97 -5.53
C CYS A 29 -5.52 7.77 -6.87
N THR A 30 -6.78 7.35 -6.82
CA THR A 30 -7.62 7.18 -8.02
C THR A 30 -8.07 8.54 -8.51
N GLN A 31 -7.26 9.21 -9.33
CA GLN A 31 -7.76 10.37 -10.08
C GLN A 31 -8.46 9.89 -11.35
N LYS A 32 -9.70 10.29 -11.54
CA LYS A 32 -10.44 10.01 -12.78
C LYS A 32 -9.67 10.63 -13.98
N ARG A 33 -9.16 9.75 -14.87
CA ARG A 33 -8.69 9.92 -16.28
C ARG A 33 -7.41 10.75 -16.58
N ALA A 34 -6.73 10.30 -17.65
CA ALA A 34 -5.63 10.87 -18.46
C ALA A 34 -4.20 10.56 -17.96
N PHE A 35 -3.18 10.24 -18.77
CA PHE A 35 -2.99 10.13 -20.23
C PHE A 35 -1.87 9.09 -20.49
N SER A 36 -2.05 8.20 -21.47
CA SER A 36 -1.10 7.16 -21.89
C SER A 36 0.32 7.68 -22.23
N SER A 37 1.34 6.91 -21.82
CA SER A 37 2.72 7.08 -22.26
C SER A 37 2.87 6.85 -23.77
N LEU A 38 3.58 7.80 -24.40
CA LEU A 38 4.18 7.80 -25.73
C LEU A 38 4.46 6.40 -26.33
N ILE A 39 3.67 6.03 -27.35
CA ILE A 39 4.08 5.47 -28.66
C ILE A 39 2.85 5.57 -29.58
N HIS A 40 2.99 6.28 -30.70
CA HIS A 40 1.99 6.34 -31.77
C HIS A 40 1.73 4.93 -32.34
N SER A 41 0.47 4.50 -32.40
CA SER A 41 -0.01 3.68 -33.53
C SER A 41 -1.56 3.64 -33.58
N PRO A 42 -2.19 3.75 -34.76
CA PRO A 42 -3.64 3.87 -34.91
C PRO A 42 -4.35 2.52 -35.08
N ASN A 43 -5.66 2.55 -34.79
CA ASN A 43 -6.73 1.57 -35.08
C ASN A 43 -6.91 0.38 -34.12
N LYS A 44 -8.10 -0.18 -33.94
CA LYS A 44 -9.52 0.25 -33.97
C LYS A 44 -10.29 -1.02 -33.53
N GLY A 45 -11.08 -0.93 -32.46
CA GLY A 45 -12.26 -1.77 -32.17
C GLY A 45 -12.10 -3.30 -32.12
N LEU A 46 -12.20 -3.89 -30.92
CA LEU A 46 -12.75 -5.24 -30.74
C LEU A 46 -13.61 -5.32 -29.48
N LYS A 47 -14.83 -5.84 -29.66
CA LYS A 47 -15.89 -5.97 -28.65
C LYS A 47 -15.52 -7.01 -27.59
N LYS A 48 -15.84 -6.68 -26.33
CA LYS A 48 -15.77 -7.55 -25.16
C LYS A 48 -16.88 -8.60 -25.19
N GLU A 49 -16.51 -9.87 -25.14
CA GLU A 49 -17.30 -10.92 -24.48
C GLU A 49 -16.32 -11.88 -23.79
N PHE A 50 -16.67 -12.26 -22.55
CA PHE A 50 -16.14 -13.31 -21.66
C PHE A 50 -15.93 -12.76 -20.24
N GLY A 51 -17.02 -12.81 -19.47
CA GLY A 51 -17.05 -12.55 -18.05
C GLY A 51 -16.82 -13.83 -17.26
N PHE A 52 -15.74 -13.86 -16.49
CA PHE A 52 -15.68 -14.62 -15.25
C PHE A 52 -15.42 -13.61 -14.14
N GLU A 53 -16.44 -13.41 -13.30
CA GLU A 53 -16.46 -12.34 -12.31
C GLU A 53 -16.07 -12.92 -10.94
N PHE A 54 -14.81 -12.72 -10.56
CA PHE A 54 -14.39 -12.97 -9.18
C PHE A 54 -15.01 -11.89 -8.29
N SER A 55 -15.77 -12.34 -7.28
CA SER A 55 -16.60 -11.52 -6.40
C SER A 55 -15.83 -10.32 -5.81
N LYS A 56 -16.42 -9.13 -5.89
CA LYS A 56 -15.89 -7.85 -5.37
C LYS A 56 -16.13 -7.68 -3.85
N ASP A 57 -16.38 -8.77 -3.12
CA ASP A 57 -17.08 -8.73 -1.83
C ASP A 57 -16.17 -8.60 -0.60
N PHE A 58 -14.98 -7.98 -0.70
CA PHE A 58 -14.07 -7.90 0.47
C PHE A 58 -13.45 -6.53 0.77
N GLU A 59 -13.99 -5.44 0.21
CA GLU A 59 -13.68 -4.09 0.69
C GLU A 59 -14.91 -3.53 1.40
N LEU A 60 -14.90 -3.58 2.74
CA LEU A 60 -15.97 -3.06 3.60
C LEU A 60 -15.90 -1.52 3.63
N GLU A 61 -16.29 -0.90 2.51
CA GLU A 61 -16.36 0.56 2.39
C GLU A 61 -17.49 1.12 3.28
N PRO A 62 -17.24 2.16 4.09
CA PRO A 62 -18.30 2.80 4.86
C PRO A 62 -19.35 3.44 3.94
N SER A 63 -20.61 3.42 4.38
CA SER A 63 -21.73 4.08 3.68
C SER A 63 -21.40 5.54 3.35
N GLU A 64 -21.80 6.02 2.16
CA GLU A 64 -21.60 7.40 1.73
C GLU A 64 -22.14 8.42 2.75
N LYS A 65 -23.21 8.08 3.47
CA LYS A 65 -23.76 8.90 4.55
C LYS A 65 -22.73 9.15 5.66
N THR A 66 -22.05 8.10 6.08
CA THR A 66 -21.04 8.12 7.15
C THR A 66 -19.79 8.89 6.71
N LYS A 67 -19.37 8.75 5.44
CA LYS A 67 -18.27 9.55 4.87
C LYS A 67 -18.59 11.04 4.84
N ASN A 68 -19.82 11.40 4.49
CA ASN A 68 -20.28 12.78 4.45
C ASN A 68 -20.42 13.40 5.85
N GLU A 69 -20.89 12.62 6.83
CA GLU A 69 -20.92 13.04 8.25
C GLU A 69 -19.51 13.29 8.80
N PHE A 70 -18.55 12.43 8.46
CA PHE A 70 -17.14 12.64 8.86
C PHE A 70 -16.53 13.88 8.20
N LYS A 71 -16.73 14.07 6.89
CA LYS A 71 -16.32 15.28 6.17
C LYS A 71 -16.92 16.55 6.77
N LYS A 72 -18.16 16.50 7.24
CA LYS A 72 -18.84 17.64 7.89
C LYS A 72 -18.29 17.94 9.29
N SER A 73 -17.81 16.91 10.00
CA SER A 73 -17.25 17.04 11.35
C SER A 73 -15.82 17.59 11.37
N MET A 74 -15.06 17.42 10.29
CA MET A 74 -13.66 17.81 10.21
C MET A 74 -13.49 19.10 9.41
N LYS A 75 -12.80 20.09 9.99
CA LYS A 75 -12.48 21.31 9.27
C LYS A 75 -11.47 20.99 8.17
N GLN A 76 -11.73 21.44 6.94
CA GLN A 76 -10.81 21.27 5.81
C GLN A 76 -9.41 21.80 6.12
N GLU A 77 -9.32 22.88 6.92
CA GLU A 77 -8.07 23.47 7.40
C GLU A 77 -7.20 22.50 8.22
N VAL A 78 -7.82 21.64 9.04
CA VAL A 78 -7.10 20.64 9.83
C VAL A 78 -6.46 19.61 8.89
N ILE A 79 -7.21 19.17 7.88
CA ILE A 79 -6.75 18.17 6.90
C ILE A 79 -5.61 18.74 6.06
N THR A 80 -5.75 19.97 5.56
CA THR A 80 -4.72 20.62 4.73
C THR A 80 -3.46 20.92 5.53
N SER A 81 -3.58 21.39 6.77
CA SER A 81 -2.45 21.66 7.66
C SER A 81 -1.71 20.38 8.03
N ALA A 82 -2.43 19.32 8.41
CA ALA A 82 -1.84 18.02 8.71
C ALA A 82 -1.13 17.42 7.50
N ALA A 83 -1.75 17.48 6.31
CA ALA A 83 -1.14 17.01 5.07
C ALA A 83 0.16 17.76 4.76
N SER A 84 0.15 19.10 4.77
CA SER A 84 1.34 19.91 4.48
C SER A 84 2.46 19.66 5.49
N ARG A 85 2.12 19.57 6.78
CA ARG A 85 3.10 19.29 7.83
C ARG A 85 3.71 17.90 7.70
N ALA A 86 2.90 16.88 7.36
CA ALA A 86 3.38 15.52 7.16
C ALA A 86 4.34 15.39 5.97
N VAL A 87 4.03 16.06 4.85
CA VAL A 87 4.94 16.11 3.69
C VAL A 87 6.26 16.77 4.09
N HIS A 88 6.21 17.94 4.74
CA HIS A 88 7.41 18.64 5.20
C HIS A 88 8.27 17.78 6.14
N LEU A 89 7.66 17.09 7.12
CA LEU A 89 8.40 16.18 8.01
C LEU A 89 9.04 15.02 7.25
N THR A 90 8.38 14.51 6.21
CA THR A 90 8.92 13.42 5.39
C THR A 90 10.06 13.91 4.50
N GLU A 91 9.98 15.15 3.98
CA GLU A 91 11.08 15.79 3.26
C GLU A 91 12.32 15.95 4.15
N GLN A 92 12.13 16.45 5.39
CA GLN A 92 13.22 16.54 6.38
C GLN A 92 13.81 15.18 6.69
N LEU A 93 12.97 14.14 6.83
CA LEU A 93 13.42 12.78 7.07
C LEU A 93 14.35 12.29 5.93
N PHE A 94 13.89 12.39 4.69
CA PHE A 94 14.60 11.84 3.52
C PHE A 94 15.80 12.67 3.07
N ASN A 95 15.73 14.00 3.16
CA ASN A 95 16.80 14.88 2.66
C ASN A 95 17.87 15.16 3.71
N ASP A 96 17.47 15.33 4.98
CA ASP A 96 18.39 15.75 6.04
C ASP A 96 18.78 14.57 6.92
N THR A 97 17.79 13.94 7.57
CA THR A 97 18.10 12.94 8.61
C THR A 97 18.71 11.67 8.03
N GLU A 98 18.25 11.23 6.85
CA GLU A 98 18.79 10.05 6.20
C GLU A 98 20.23 10.26 5.75
N LYS A 99 20.53 11.44 5.20
CA LYS A 99 21.89 11.83 4.83
C LYS A 99 22.80 11.88 6.05
N LEU A 100 22.35 12.56 7.11
CA LEU A 100 23.10 12.65 8.37
C LEU A 100 23.35 11.27 9.00
N MET A 101 22.34 10.38 8.97
CA MET A 101 22.49 9.01 9.45
C MET A 101 23.46 8.22 8.59
N SER A 102 23.39 8.35 7.26
CA SER A 102 24.35 7.71 6.34
C SER A 102 25.78 8.19 6.57
N ASP A 103 25.98 9.48 6.80
CA ASP A 103 27.31 10.09 6.98
C ASP A 103 27.93 9.72 8.35
N LYS A 104 27.09 9.55 9.37
CA LYS A 104 27.52 9.19 10.74
C LYS A 104 27.53 7.68 11.01
N PHE A 105 27.07 6.85 10.07
CA PHE A 105 27.03 5.42 10.27
C PHE A 105 28.46 4.85 10.27
N ASP A 106 28.80 4.13 11.34
CA ASP A 106 30.06 3.41 11.46
C ASP A 106 30.08 2.24 10.46
N ASP A 107 31.21 2.06 9.78
CA ASP A 107 31.40 1.05 8.73
C ASP A 107 31.63 -0.37 9.30
N THR A 108 31.53 -0.53 10.63
CA THR A 108 31.77 -1.79 11.36
C THR A 108 30.53 -2.70 11.40
N TYR A 109 29.91 -2.95 10.25
CA TYR A 109 28.79 -3.89 10.17
C TYR A 109 29.24 -5.33 10.41
N LYS A 110 28.46 -6.07 11.21
CA LYS A 110 28.59 -7.53 11.29
C LYS A 110 28.19 -8.13 9.94
N GLN A 111 28.78 -9.27 9.58
CA GLN A 111 28.44 -9.98 8.34
C GLN A 111 26.93 -10.26 8.21
N SER A 112 26.25 -10.54 9.33
CA SER A 112 24.79 -10.71 9.35
C SER A 112 24.01 -9.46 8.95
N GLU A 113 24.51 -8.27 9.28
CA GLU A 113 23.87 -7.01 8.96
C GLU A 113 24.06 -6.66 7.49
N ILE A 114 25.26 -6.92 6.95
CA ILE A 114 25.56 -6.79 5.52
C ILE A 114 24.68 -7.75 4.70
N ALA A 115 24.60 -9.02 5.11
CA ALA A 115 23.75 -10.01 4.45
C ALA A 115 22.27 -9.60 4.48
N TRP A 116 21.78 -9.13 5.64
CA TRP A 116 20.42 -8.62 5.77
C TRP A 116 20.16 -7.40 4.89
N MET A 117 21.14 -6.50 4.77
CA MET A 117 21.07 -5.33 3.90
C MET A 117 20.95 -5.74 2.43
N HIS A 118 21.79 -6.67 1.96
CA HIS A 118 21.69 -7.17 0.59
C HIS A 118 20.34 -7.85 0.33
N TYR A 119 19.85 -8.64 1.29
CA TYR A 119 18.57 -9.33 1.17
C TYR A 119 17.37 -8.37 1.20
N THR A 120 17.42 -7.27 1.96
CA THR A 120 16.30 -6.33 2.12
C THR A 120 16.50 -5.00 1.39
N TYR A 121 17.39 -4.96 0.41
CA TYR A 121 17.75 -3.75 -0.32
C TYR A 121 16.54 -3.11 -1.03
N ALA A 122 16.43 -1.78 -0.95
CA ALA A 122 15.40 -0.98 -1.60
C ALA A 122 15.95 -0.24 -2.83
N ASP A 123 15.34 -0.40 -4.00
CA ASP A 123 15.66 0.45 -5.15
C ASP A 123 15.12 1.88 -5.00
N GLN A 124 15.54 2.77 -5.90
CA GLN A 124 15.18 4.18 -5.88
C GLN A 124 13.68 4.42 -6.10
N TYR A 125 13.02 3.57 -6.90
CA TYR A 125 11.59 3.72 -7.19
C TYR A 125 10.73 3.29 -5.99
N ALA A 126 11.09 2.19 -5.33
CA ALA A 126 10.51 1.77 -4.05
C ALA A 126 10.69 2.86 -2.99
N LYS A 127 11.86 3.52 -2.95
CA LYS A 127 12.10 4.67 -2.07
C LYS A 127 11.15 5.83 -2.37
N TYR A 128 10.94 6.17 -3.65
CA TYR A 128 9.98 7.20 -4.07
C TYR A 128 8.54 6.86 -3.63
N LEU A 129 8.09 5.62 -3.84
CA LEU A 129 6.76 5.18 -3.39
C LEU A 129 6.64 5.23 -1.85
N SER A 130 7.71 4.90 -1.14
CA SER A 130 7.73 4.93 0.32
C SER A 130 7.59 6.34 0.89
N PHE A 131 8.06 7.37 0.18
CA PHE A 131 7.91 8.78 0.60
C PHE A 131 6.43 9.16 0.73
N SER A 132 5.63 8.84 -0.28
CA SER A 132 4.20 9.13 -0.31
C SER A 132 3.44 8.32 0.74
N ALA A 133 3.85 7.06 0.92
CA ALA A 133 3.31 6.16 1.94
C ALA A 133 3.56 6.68 3.37
N ILE A 134 4.80 7.07 3.69
CA ILE A 134 5.18 7.61 5.00
C ILE A 134 4.45 8.93 5.26
N SER A 135 4.46 9.85 4.28
CA SER A 135 3.73 11.11 4.38
C SER A 135 2.24 10.88 4.68
N SER A 136 1.63 9.90 4.02
CA SER A 136 0.22 9.53 4.23
C SER A 136 -0.03 9.01 5.65
N ASN A 137 0.85 8.13 6.17
CA ASN A 137 0.71 7.59 7.53
C ASN A 137 0.83 8.68 8.59
N VAL A 138 1.83 9.54 8.46
CA VAL A 138 2.07 10.65 9.39
C VAL A 138 0.88 11.61 9.39
N ALA A 139 0.39 11.96 8.20
CA ALA A 139 -0.78 12.82 8.08
C ALA A 139 -2.02 12.15 8.70
N ALA A 140 -2.24 10.85 8.45
CA ALA A 140 -3.36 10.12 9.03
C ALA A 140 -3.28 10.08 10.57
N GLN A 141 -2.09 9.90 11.14
CA GLN A 141 -1.89 9.94 12.60
C GLN A 141 -2.25 11.31 13.17
N MET A 142 -1.74 12.39 12.58
CA MET A 142 -2.05 13.76 13.01
C MET A 142 -3.56 14.05 12.98
N ILE A 143 -4.24 13.62 11.93
CA ILE A 143 -5.68 13.78 11.76
C ILE A 143 -6.43 12.93 12.80
N SER A 144 -5.99 11.70 13.04
CA SER A 144 -6.59 10.77 14.01
C SER A 144 -6.47 11.25 15.45
N ASP A 145 -5.38 11.92 15.79
CA ASP A 145 -5.16 12.48 17.12
C ASP A 145 -6.12 13.64 17.43
N GLN A 146 -6.51 14.39 16.40
CA GLN A 146 -7.50 15.47 16.52
C GLN A 146 -8.95 14.97 16.33
N SER A 147 -9.13 13.71 15.92
CA SER A 147 -10.44 13.13 15.65
C SER A 147 -11.07 12.48 16.88
N PRO A 148 -12.41 12.51 17.03
CA PRO A 148 -13.11 11.72 18.02
C PRO A 148 -12.81 10.22 17.86
N LYS A 149 -12.78 9.48 18.98
CA LYS A 149 -12.46 8.02 18.99
C LYS A 149 -13.31 7.20 18.01
N SER A 150 -14.58 7.57 17.81
CA SER A 150 -15.51 6.90 16.89
C SER A 150 -15.17 7.05 15.40
N LEU A 151 -14.31 8.02 15.06
CA LEU A 151 -14.02 8.42 13.69
C LEU A 151 -12.55 8.18 13.29
N LYS A 152 -11.71 7.66 14.20
CA LYS A 152 -10.30 7.38 13.93
C LYS A 152 -10.09 6.41 12.77
N SER A 153 -10.91 5.36 12.70
CA SER A 153 -10.89 4.39 11.59
C SER A 153 -11.39 4.96 10.27
N MET A 154 -11.99 6.17 10.28
CA MET A 154 -12.49 6.85 9.09
C MET A 154 -11.51 7.85 8.49
N VAL A 155 -10.42 8.16 9.18
CA VAL A 155 -9.34 8.99 8.63
C VAL A 155 -8.86 8.40 7.32
N GLN A 156 -8.81 7.07 7.26
CA GLN A 156 -8.42 6.37 6.06
C GLN A 156 -9.28 6.69 4.84
N PHE A 157 -10.50 7.26 5.05
CA PHE A 157 -11.59 7.64 4.14
C PHE A 157 -11.58 9.09 3.61
N LEU A 158 -10.61 9.92 3.99
CA LEU A 158 -10.63 11.34 3.59
C LEU A 158 -10.20 11.58 2.14
N PRO A 159 -10.74 12.57 1.44
CA PRO A 159 -10.22 12.95 0.14
C PRO A 159 -8.81 13.54 0.24
N THR A 160 -7.94 13.28 -0.73
CA THR A 160 -6.65 13.97 -0.86
C THR A 160 -6.76 15.26 -1.68
N GLU A 161 -7.91 15.53 -2.29
CA GLU A 161 -8.12 16.76 -3.08
C GLU A 161 -7.88 18.02 -2.25
N ASN A 162 -7.26 19.03 -2.88
CA ASN A 162 -6.91 20.32 -2.26
C ASN A 162 -5.92 20.21 -1.08
N THR A 163 -5.16 19.12 -0.99
CA THR A 163 -4.07 18.96 -0.01
C THR A 163 -2.74 18.74 -0.72
N LYS A 164 -1.62 19.00 -0.03
CA LYS A 164 -0.27 18.68 -0.54
C LYS A 164 -0.09 17.19 -0.86
N MET A 165 -0.90 16.32 -0.23
CA MET A 165 -0.88 14.88 -0.46
C MET A 165 -1.22 14.50 -1.91
N LYS A 166 -2.08 15.29 -2.59
CA LYS A 166 -2.45 15.04 -3.99
C LYS A 166 -1.24 15.09 -4.94
N GLU A 167 -0.24 15.92 -4.64
CA GLU A 167 0.94 16.10 -5.49
C GLU A 167 1.93 14.94 -5.36
N ILE A 168 1.98 14.31 -4.19
CA ILE A 168 2.97 13.27 -3.88
C ILE A 168 2.41 11.86 -4.01
N CYS A 169 1.09 11.69 -3.95
CA CYS A 169 0.44 10.39 -4.07
C CYS A 169 0.70 9.80 -5.47
N PRO A 170 1.36 8.63 -5.59
CA PRO A 170 1.68 8.06 -6.88
C PRO A 170 0.38 7.73 -7.62
N VAL A 171 0.36 7.98 -8.92
CA VAL A 171 -0.75 7.64 -9.81
C VAL A 171 -0.26 6.60 -10.80
N ASN A 172 -0.49 5.31 -10.49
CA ASN A 172 -0.23 4.21 -11.42
C ASN A 172 -1.54 3.90 -12.14
N GLN A 173 -1.78 4.54 -13.29
CA GLN A 173 -2.99 4.29 -14.08
C GLN A 173 -2.62 3.80 -15.46
N ILE A 174 -3.13 2.61 -15.79
CA ILE A 174 -3.01 2.03 -17.12
C ILE A 174 -4.37 2.13 -17.79
N GLU A 175 -4.46 2.97 -18.82
CA GLU A 175 -5.70 3.20 -19.57
C GLU A 175 -5.98 2.05 -20.55
N GLU A 176 -4.95 1.58 -21.22
CA GLU A 176 -5.04 0.50 -22.19
C GLU A 176 -3.83 -0.42 -22.09
N CYS A 177 -4.09 -1.72 -22.15
CA CYS A 177 -3.04 -2.72 -22.18
C CYS A 177 -2.62 -2.98 -23.62
N VAL A 178 -1.35 -2.74 -23.91
CA VAL A 178 -0.75 -3.05 -25.21
C VAL A 178 -0.76 -4.56 -25.41
N ILE A 179 -1.23 -5.00 -26.58
CA ILE A 179 -1.21 -6.41 -26.95
C ILE A 179 0.24 -6.85 -27.15
N GLY A 180 0.65 -7.88 -26.43
CA GLY A 180 1.99 -8.46 -26.52
C GLY A 180 1.93 -9.98 -26.47
N LYS A 181 2.90 -10.64 -27.10
CA LYS A 181 3.04 -12.11 -27.06
C LYS A 181 3.64 -12.60 -25.73
N TYR A 182 4.44 -11.77 -25.08
CA TYR A 182 5.20 -12.13 -23.89
C TYR A 182 4.76 -11.34 -22.67
N ARG A 183 5.08 -11.84 -21.48
CA ARG A 183 4.83 -11.14 -20.22
C ARG A 183 5.68 -9.88 -20.16
N SER A 184 5.13 -8.82 -19.61
CA SER A 184 5.92 -7.67 -19.20
C SER A 184 6.83 -8.07 -18.04
N TYR A 185 8.04 -7.51 -17.98
CA TYR A 185 8.96 -7.72 -16.87
C TYR A 185 8.35 -7.28 -15.52
N THR A 186 7.51 -6.25 -15.55
CA THR A 186 6.88 -5.67 -14.36
C THR A 186 5.57 -6.36 -13.97
N GLY A 187 5.06 -7.33 -14.74
CA GLY A 187 3.78 -7.99 -14.49
C GLY A 187 2.53 -7.16 -14.84
N HIS A 188 2.68 -5.88 -15.18
CA HIS A 188 1.59 -5.02 -15.63
C HIS A 188 0.87 -5.61 -16.85
N CYS A 189 -0.46 -5.41 -16.90
CA CYS A 189 -1.32 -5.88 -17.98
C CYS A 189 -1.45 -7.40 -18.15
N ASN A 190 -0.93 -8.20 -17.21
CA ASN A 190 -1.23 -9.63 -17.16
C ASN A 190 -2.75 -9.86 -17.00
N ASN A 191 -3.41 -9.02 -16.20
CA ASN A 191 -4.86 -8.94 -16.14
C ASN A 191 -5.38 -7.70 -16.87
N VAL A 192 -5.95 -7.87 -18.06
CA VAL A 192 -6.45 -6.76 -18.89
C VAL A 192 -7.57 -5.95 -18.21
N LYS A 193 -8.39 -6.60 -17.37
CA LYS A 193 -9.48 -5.92 -16.64
C LYS A 193 -8.93 -5.07 -15.48
N ASN A 194 -7.86 -5.54 -14.84
CA ASN A 194 -7.23 -4.89 -13.69
C ASN A 194 -5.70 -4.89 -13.88
N PRO A 195 -5.15 -3.94 -14.66
CA PRO A 195 -3.76 -4.00 -15.14
C PRO A 195 -2.67 -4.06 -14.08
N LEU A 196 -2.95 -3.60 -12.85
CA LEU A 196 -2.01 -3.57 -11.73
C LEU A 196 -2.00 -4.88 -10.91
N ASN A 197 -2.94 -5.80 -11.15
CA ASN A 197 -3.07 -7.00 -10.33
C ASN A 197 -1.83 -7.90 -10.51
N GLY A 198 -1.04 -8.03 -9.45
CA GLY A 198 0.18 -8.84 -9.45
C GLY A 198 1.35 -8.17 -10.17
N ALA A 199 1.27 -6.87 -10.43
CA ALA A 199 2.41 -6.10 -10.93
C ALA A 199 3.42 -5.80 -9.80
N SER A 200 4.69 -5.66 -10.17
CA SER A 200 5.75 -5.18 -9.28
C SER A 200 5.48 -3.76 -8.80
N TYR A 201 6.01 -3.39 -7.63
CA TYR A 201 5.83 -2.06 -7.02
C TYR A 201 4.40 -1.71 -6.61
N GLU A 202 3.52 -2.72 -6.60
CA GLU A 202 2.18 -2.59 -6.06
C GLU A 202 2.13 -3.09 -4.62
N ARG A 203 1.14 -2.60 -3.88
CA ARG A 203 0.90 -3.00 -2.49
C ARG A 203 0.61 -4.50 -2.37
N LEU A 204 0.99 -5.08 -1.23
CA LEU A 204 0.51 -6.41 -0.87
C LEU A 204 -1.01 -6.39 -0.63
N LYS A 205 -1.71 -7.34 -1.25
CA LYS A 205 -3.15 -7.51 -1.05
C LYS A 205 -3.43 -8.02 0.36
N ARG A 206 -4.39 -7.41 1.03
CA ARG A 206 -4.86 -7.87 2.34
C ARG A 206 -6.10 -8.75 2.19
N PHE A 207 -6.07 -9.93 2.79
CA PHE A 207 -7.25 -10.80 2.93
C PHE A 207 -8.06 -10.50 4.18
N LEU A 208 -7.50 -9.76 5.13
CA LEU A 208 -8.15 -9.31 6.36
C LEU A 208 -7.82 -7.83 6.59
N PRO A 209 -8.70 -7.06 7.23
CA PRO A 209 -8.38 -5.70 7.66
C PRO A 209 -7.10 -5.65 8.49
N ALA A 210 -6.36 -4.55 8.39
CA ALA A 210 -5.16 -4.35 9.19
C ALA A 210 -5.51 -4.19 10.68
N ASP A 211 -4.68 -4.72 11.57
CA ASP A 211 -4.85 -4.66 13.02
C ASP A 211 -3.64 -3.96 13.65
N TYR A 212 -3.75 -2.63 13.77
CA TYR A 212 -2.75 -1.74 14.38
C TYR A 212 -3.30 -1.15 15.67
N ALA A 213 -2.43 -0.85 16.65
CA ALA A 213 -2.87 -0.32 17.95
C ALA A 213 -3.54 1.06 17.84
N ASP A 214 -3.08 1.89 16.90
CA ASP A 214 -3.65 3.19 16.56
C ASP A 214 -4.65 3.13 15.38
N GLY A 215 -4.85 1.95 14.80
CA GLY A 215 -5.62 1.73 13.57
C GLY A 215 -4.93 2.22 12.29
N ILE A 216 -3.67 2.66 12.35
CA ILE A 216 -2.97 3.30 11.22
C ILE A 216 -1.63 2.62 10.94
N SER A 217 -0.67 2.67 11.86
CA SER A 217 0.67 2.13 11.62
C SER A 217 1.40 1.62 12.86
N THR A 218 0.93 1.96 14.06
CA THR A 218 1.56 1.54 15.31
C THR A 218 1.42 0.02 15.49
N PRO A 219 2.51 -0.71 15.82
CA PRO A 219 2.45 -2.15 16.07
C PRO A 219 1.33 -2.53 17.03
N ARG A 220 0.71 -3.67 16.74
CA ARG A 220 -0.44 -4.20 17.47
C ARG A 220 -0.15 -4.35 18.98
N SER A 221 -1.13 -4.03 19.81
CA SER A 221 -1.14 -4.32 21.25
C SER A 221 -1.93 -5.59 21.57
N SER A 222 -1.74 -6.14 22.77
CA SER A 222 -2.54 -7.29 23.22
C SER A 222 -4.03 -6.93 23.31
N LYS A 223 -4.91 -7.93 23.38
CA LYS A 223 -6.34 -7.72 23.63
C LYS A 223 -6.63 -7.00 24.96
N SER A 224 -5.71 -7.07 25.92
CA SER A 224 -5.80 -6.36 27.20
C SER A 224 -5.23 -4.94 27.16
N GLY A 225 -4.71 -4.48 26.02
CA GLY A 225 -4.06 -3.17 25.86
C GLY A 225 -2.59 -3.12 26.31
N GLN A 226 -2.04 -4.25 26.76
CA GLN A 226 -0.64 -4.37 27.18
C GLN A 226 0.29 -4.60 25.98
N PRO A 227 1.60 -4.28 26.09
CA PRO A 227 2.56 -4.57 25.02
C PRO A 227 2.65 -6.08 24.76
N LEU A 228 2.86 -6.45 23.49
CA LEU A 228 3.11 -7.84 23.11
C LEU A 228 4.46 -8.30 23.69
N PRO A 229 4.59 -9.59 24.02
CA PRO A 229 5.86 -10.14 24.50
C PRO A 229 6.96 -9.99 23.45
N SER A 230 8.21 -9.89 23.92
CA SER A 230 9.38 -9.80 23.04
C SER A 230 9.45 -10.98 22.06
N SER A 231 9.58 -10.68 20.77
CA SER A 231 9.74 -11.69 19.71
C SER A 231 10.95 -12.59 19.96
N ARG A 232 12.04 -12.04 20.52
CA ARG A 232 13.24 -12.81 20.86
C ARG A 232 12.99 -13.80 22.01
N ALA A 233 12.23 -13.38 23.02
CA ALA A 233 11.86 -14.23 24.15
C ALA A 233 10.95 -15.38 23.70
N LEU A 234 9.97 -15.09 22.83
CA LEU A 234 9.12 -16.11 22.23
C LEU A 234 9.93 -17.09 21.36
N SER A 235 10.83 -16.58 20.51
CA SER A 235 11.68 -17.44 19.69
C SER A 235 12.56 -18.35 20.54
N ALA A 236 13.12 -17.85 21.66
CA ALA A 236 13.90 -18.67 22.59
C ALA A 236 13.06 -19.80 23.24
N LEU A 237 11.77 -19.57 23.44
CA LEU A 237 10.87 -20.54 24.05
C LEU A 237 10.32 -21.57 23.04
N PHE A 238 10.02 -21.15 21.82
CA PHE A 238 9.28 -21.95 20.84
C PHE A 238 10.13 -22.50 19.68
N THR A 239 11.41 -22.12 19.57
CA THR A 239 12.29 -22.60 18.50
C THR A 239 13.24 -23.66 19.06
N PRO A 240 12.93 -24.96 18.95
CA PRO A 240 13.84 -26.02 19.40
C PRO A 240 15.11 -26.04 18.54
N SER A 241 16.14 -26.73 19.03
CA SER A 241 17.35 -26.98 18.26
C SER A 241 17.01 -27.69 16.94
N PRO A 242 17.68 -27.33 15.82
CA PRO A 242 17.42 -27.97 14.53
C PRO A 242 17.61 -29.48 14.62
N SER A 243 16.58 -30.24 14.26
CA SER A 243 16.68 -31.69 14.05
C SER A 243 16.68 -31.97 12.56
N GLY A 244 17.56 -32.87 12.10
CA GLY A 244 17.56 -33.29 10.70
C GLY A 244 16.23 -33.95 10.30
N HIS A 245 15.83 -33.76 9.04
CA HIS A 245 14.68 -34.44 8.47
C HIS A 245 15.14 -35.65 7.65
N ALA A 246 14.69 -36.86 8.00
CA ALA A 246 15.14 -38.10 7.35
C ALA A 246 14.65 -38.27 5.90
N THR A 247 13.58 -37.56 5.52
CA THR A 247 12.88 -37.74 4.23
C THR A 247 13.01 -36.54 3.29
N CYS A 248 13.61 -35.44 3.75
CA CYS A 248 13.66 -34.18 3.02
C CYS A 248 15.07 -33.91 2.52
N SER A 249 15.20 -33.57 1.24
CA SER A 249 16.47 -33.07 0.71
C SER A 249 16.78 -31.68 1.28
N LEU A 250 18.06 -31.42 1.54
CA LEU A 250 18.55 -30.09 1.91
C LEU A 250 18.20 -29.02 0.87
N LEU A 251 17.94 -29.41 -0.39
CA LEU A 251 17.57 -28.50 -1.48
C LEU A 251 16.21 -27.83 -1.27
N ILE A 252 15.33 -28.39 -0.42
CA ILE A 252 13.98 -27.84 -0.22
C ILE A 252 14.03 -26.41 0.32
N ALA A 253 14.86 -26.14 1.33
CA ALA A 253 14.95 -24.81 1.92
C ALA A 253 15.40 -23.72 0.93
N PRO A 254 16.54 -23.85 0.21
CA PRO A 254 16.95 -22.84 -0.76
C PRO A 254 16.00 -22.75 -1.96
N PHE A 255 15.37 -23.85 -2.39
CA PHE A 255 14.37 -23.80 -3.47
C PHE A 255 13.10 -23.04 -3.05
N LEU A 256 12.64 -23.22 -1.81
CA LEU A 256 11.51 -22.44 -1.28
C LEU A 256 11.86 -20.96 -1.08
N SER A 257 13.09 -20.64 -0.67
CA SER A 257 13.57 -19.25 -0.65
C SER A 257 13.55 -18.64 -2.05
N PHE A 258 14.06 -19.37 -3.05
CA PHE A 258 14.05 -18.93 -4.44
C PHE A 258 12.62 -18.64 -4.95
N ILE A 259 11.66 -19.50 -4.65
CA ILE A 259 10.24 -19.27 -4.99
C ILE A 259 9.69 -18.05 -4.24
N TYR A 260 9.99 -17.90 -2.94
CA TYR A 260 9.51 -16.77 -2.15
C TYR A 260 10.02 -15.44 -2.72
N ASP A 261 11.30 -15.36 -3.05
CA ASP A 261 11.95 -14.16 -3.57
C ASP A 261 11.46 -13.78 -4.98
N ASP A 262 10.96 -14.74 -5.78
CA ASP A 262 10.30 -14.47 -7.07
C ASP A 262 8.86 -13.91 -6.91
N ILE A 263 8.20 -14.19 -5.78
CA ILE A 263 6.80 -13.77 -5.54
C ILE A 263 6.73 -12.46 -4.77
N VAL A 264 7.55 -12.28 -3.72
CA VAL A 264 7.44 -11.15 -2.79
C VAL A 264 8.82 -10.62 -2.41
N HIS A 265 9.00 -9.31 -2.56
CA HIS A 265 10.10 -8.58 -1.96
C HIS A 265 9.55 -7.40 -1.15
N VAL A 266 9.88 -7.33 0.14
CA VAL A 266 9.54 -6.20 1.01
C VAL A 266 10.84 -5.51 1.41
N PRO A 267 11.18 -4.38 0.77
CA PRO A 267 12.42 -3.68 1.04
C PRO A 267 12.39 -3.04 2.43
N SER A 268 13.58 -2.87 3.00
CA SER A 268 13.78 -2.19 4.27
C SER A 268 14.25 -0.75 4.02
N ASN A 269 13.60 0.21 4.67
CA ASN A 269 14.04 1.61 4.69
C ASN A 269 15.19 1.86 5.69
N ARG A 270 15.82 0.81 6.22
CA ARG A 270 17.01 0.96 7.06
C ARG A 270 18.18 1.46 6.21
N ILE A 271 18.78 2.54 6.67
CA ILE A 271 19.89 3.21 5.99
C ILE A 271 21.15 2.40 6.25
N PHE A 272 21.79 1.99 5.17
CA PHE A 272 23.13 1.41 5.18
C PHE A 272 23.99 2.22 4.22
N LYS A 273 25.21 2.56 4.63
CA LYS A 273 26.13 3.33 3.81
C LYS A 273 26.51 2.52 2.57
N ARG A 274 26.27 3.07 1.38
CA ARG A 274 26.83 2.53 0.13
C ARG A 274 28.33 2.84 0.10
N LYS A 275 29.17 1.82 -0.08
CA LYS A 275 30.56 2.02 -0.52
C LYS A 275 30.59 2.37 -1.99
#